data_AF-A0A080N2V1-F1
#
_entry.id   AF-A0A080N2V1-F1
#
_cell.length_a   1.000
_cell.length_b   1.000
_cell.length_c   1.000
_cell.angle_alpha   90.00
_cell.angle_beta   90.00
_cell.angle_gamma   90.00
#
_symmetry.space_group_name_H-M   'P 1'
#
loop_
_entity.id
_entity.type
_entity.pdbx_description
1 polymer ?
#
loop_
_entity_poly.entity_id
_entity_poly.type
_entity_poly.pdbx_seq_one_letter_code
_entity_poly.pdbx_strand_id
1 'polypeptide(L)'
;MSEEKKNNPNHDKEMSGIANAFWLVVGIILIIMLFHGCSGNEKKPDNGPVQESTALVLCRKKAKAEAPYGFKSRTLDTDIAHRDGKVIVTFHDAEVGTALGATKTQTIECDVSGTNSVPTIEGFGAIE
;
A
#
# COMPACT_ATOMS: atom_id res chain seq x y z
N MET A 1 -34.70 32.77 45.56
CA MET A 1 -36.06 33.02 45.04
C MET A 1 -36.61 31.68 44.59
N SER A 2 -37.67 31.22 45.28
CA SER A 2 -38.58 30.08 44.99
C SER A 2 -37.96 28.66 44.96
N GLU A 3 -38.32 27.76 45.89
CA GLU A 3 -39.52 26.87 45.90
C GLU A 3 -39.46 25.83 44.77
N GLU A 4 -39.92 24.58 44.87
CA GLU A 4 -40.39 23.63 45.88
C GLU A 4 -40.72 22.34 45.06
N LYS A 5 -40.84 21.18 45.74
CA LYS A 5 -41.59 19.96 45.32
C LYS A 5 -41.02 19.07 44.20
N LYS A 6 -40.64 17.83 44.55
CA LYS A 6 -41.48 16.59 44.55
C LYS A 6 -42.10 16.30 43.18
N ASN A 7 -41.77 15.17 42.55
CA ASN A 7 -42.58 13.95 42.67
C ASN A 7 -41.98 12.79 41.87
N ASN A 8 -41.93 11.61 42.48
CA ASN A 8 -41.84 10.32 41.81
C ASN A 8 -43.22 10.00 41.20
N PRO A 9 -43.29 9.34 40.04
CA PRO A 9 -44.09 8.12 40.05
C PRO A 9 -43.42 6.93 39.33
N ASN A 10 -43.51 5.79 40.01
CA ASN A 10 -43.44 4.44 39.47
C ASN A 10 -44.13 4.34 38.10
N HIS A 11 -43.49 3.65 37.17
CA HIS A 11 -44.23 2.82 36.23
C HIS A 11 -43.46 1.53 35.97
N ASP A 12 -43.95 0.49 36.63
CA ASP A 12 -43.71 -0.90 36.33
C ASP A 12 -43.89 -1.18 34.82
N LYS A 13 -42.99 -2.01 34.28
CA LYS A 13 -43.34 -3.36 33.78
C LYS A 13 -42.13 -4.03 33.13
N GLU A 14 -41.69 -5.09 33.80
CA GLU A 14 -41.08 -6.25 33.15
C GLU A 14 -42.03 -6.84 32.08
N MET A 15 -41.44 -7.29 30.97
CA MET A 15 -41.67 -8.58 30.31
C MET A 15 -40.74 -8.63 29.09
N SER A 16 -39.58 -9.27 29.19
CA SER A 16 -39.37 -10.73 29.04
C SER A 16 -39.56 -11.22 27.59
N GLY A 17 -38.44 -11.67 26.99
CA GLY A 17 -38.45 -12.81 26.09
C GLY A 17 -38.47 -12.54 24.58
N ILE A 18 -37.43 -11.90 24.03
CA ILE A 18 -37.13 -11.99 22.58
C ILE A 18 -36.47 -13.34 22.28
N ALA A 19 -37.27 -14.29 21.81
CA ALA A 19 -36.83 -15.55 21.27
C ALA A 19 -36.44 -15.40 19.78
N ASN A 20 -35.21 -15.79 19.51
CA ASN A 20 -34.54 -15.91 18.22
C ASN A 20 -35.34 -16.72 17.18
N ALA A 21 -35.43 -16.25 15.93
CA ALA A 21 -35.40 -17.08 14.70
C ALA A 21 -35.75 -16.33 13.39
N PHE A 22 -35.26 -15.11 13.12
CA PHE A 22 -35.59 -14.44 11.83
C PHE A 22 -34.44 -13.79 11.06
N TRP A 23 -33.18 -13.89 11.51
CA TRP A 23 -32.06 -13.16 10.89
C TRP A 23 -31.13 -13.98 9.99
N LEU A 24 -31.29 -15.31 9.89
CA LEU A 24 -30.32 -16.15 9.16
C LEU A 24 -30.49 -16.20 7.63
N VAL A 25 -31.64 -15.80 7.08
CA VAL A 25 -31.92 -15.98 5.64
C VAL A 25 -31.48 -14.78 4.78
N VAL A 26 -31.40 -13.57 5.35
CA VAL A 26 -30.97 -12.37 4.61
C VAL A 26 -29.44 -12.29 4.43
N GLY A 27 -28.67 -12.92 5.32
CA GLY A 27 -27.20 -12.85 5.30
C GLY A 27 -26.53 -13.63 4.16
N ILE A 28 -27.17 -14.69 3.64
CA ILE A 28 -26.51 -15.59 2.67
C ILE A 28 -26.51 -15.01 1.23
N ILE A 29 -27.53 -14.23 0.87
CA ILE A 29 -27.62 -13.63 -0.49
C ILE A 29 -26.60 -12.48 -0.66
N LEU A 30 -26.21 -11.79 0.41
CA LEU A 30 -25.23 -10.69 0.36
C LEU A 30 -23.76 -11.16 0.27
N ILE A 31 -23.48 -12.40 0.69
CA ILE A 31 -22.12 -12.98 0.63
C ILE A 31 -21.77 -13.45 -0.79
N ILE A 32 -22.74 -13.87 -1.61
CA ILE A 32 -22.49 -14.38 -2.96
C ILE A 32 -22.15 -13.25 -3.96
N MET A 33 -22.59 -12.01 -3.71
CA MET A 33 -22.18 -10.84 -4.52
C MET A 33 -20.77 -10.33 -4.22
N LEU A 34 -20.11 -10.80 -3.15
CA LEU A 34 -18.76 -10.34 -2.78
C LEU A 34 -17.62 -11.14 -3.44
N PHE A 35 -17.90 -12.20 -4.20
CA PHE A 35 -16.85 -13.11 -4.71
C PHE A 35 -16.78 -13.33 -6.22
N HIS A 36 -17.63 -12.71 -7.05
CA HIS A 36 -17.55 -12.91 -8.52
C HIS A 36 -17.58 -11.60 -9.29
N GLY A 37 -16.54 -10.79 -9.12
CA GLY A 37 -16.45 -9.53 -9.87
C GLY A 37 -15.08 -8.88 -9.97
N CYS A 38 -13.97 -9.56 -9.65
CA CYS A 38 -12.70 -9.14 -10.22
C CYS A 38 -12.71 -9.59 -11.69
N SER A 39 -13.36 -8.80 -12.55
CA SER A 39 -13.07 -8.81 -13.99
C SER A 39 -11.57 -8.71 -14.12
N GLY A 40 -10.93 -9.85 -14.41
CA GLY A 40 -9.60 -9.87 -14.96
C GLY A 40 -9.69 -9.16 -16.29
N ASN A 41 -9.49 -7.85 -16.27
CA ASN A 41 -9.01 -7.15 -17.45
C ASN A 41 -7.73 -7.90 -17.82
N GLU A 42 -7.80 -8.72 -18.87
CA GLU A 42 -6.63 -9.13 -19.64
C GLU A 42 -5.94 -7.82 -20.02
N LYS A 43 -4.99 -7.39 -19.17
CA LYS A 43 -4.13 -6.27 -19.50
C LYS A 43 -3.35 -6.76 -20.71
N LYS A 44 -3.77 -6.31 -21.89
CA LYS A 44 -2.95 -6.43 -23.10
C LYS A 44 -1.52 -6.05 -22.71
N PRO A 45 -0.50 -6.76 -23.20
CA PRO A 45 0.88 -6.40 -22.93
C PRO A 45 1.06 -4.93 -23.27
N ASP A 46 1.28 -4.13 -22.23
CA ASP A 46 1.57 -2.73 -22.38
C ASP A 46 3.00 -2.65 -22.91
N ASN A 47 3.09 -2.54 -24.23
CA ASN A 47 4.34 -2.38 -24.97
C ASN A 47 4.77 -0.91 -25.00
N GLY A 48 4.07 -0.02 -24.30
CA GLY A 48 4.48 1.36 -24.12
C GLY A 48 5.81 1.47 -23.36
N PRO A 49 6.46 2.66 -23.41
CA PRO A 49 7.66 2.92 -22.65
C PRO A 49 7.42 2.65 -21.16
N VAL A 50 8.45 2.20 -20.46
CA VAL A 50 8.35 1.92 -19.02
C VAL A 50 7.83 3.14 -18.27
N GLN A 51 6.78 2.93 -17.48
CA GLN A 51 6.17 3.96 -16.66
C GLN A 51 6.97 4.17 -15.37
N GLU A 52 6.92 5.38 -14.82
CA GLU A 52 7.56 5.75 -13.56
C GLU A 52 7.21 4.80 -12.41
N SER A 53 5.94 4.39 -12.33
CA SER A 53 5.46 3.47 -11.30
C SER A 53 6.07 2.06 -11.44
N THR A 54 6.19 1.55 -12.67
CA THR A 54 6.86 0.28 -12.97
C THR A 54 8.33 0.35 -12.60
N ALA A 55 9.03 1.41 -13.03
CA ALA A 55 10.43 1.63 -12.72
C ALA A 55 10.67 1.74 -11.20
N LEU A 56 9.87 2.54 -10.50
CA LEU A 56 9.97 2.70 -9.04
C LEU A 56 9.78 1.37 -8.30
N VAL A 57 8.82 0.54 -8.71
CA VAL A 57 8.60 -0.79 -8.10
C VAL A 57 9.80 -1.70 -8.33
N LEU A 58 10.35 -1.72 -9.55
CA LEU A 58 11.53 -2.52 -9.88
C LEU A 58 12.77 -2.07 -9.11
N CYS A 59 13.02 -0.76 -9.05
CA CYS A 59 14.14 -0.18 -8.33
C CYS A 59 14.05 -0.45 -6.83
N ARG A 60 12.86 -0.31 -6.22
CA ARG A 60 12.65 -0.68 -4.81
C ARG A 60 12.86 -2.17 -4.57
N LYS A 61 12.43 -3.02 -5.50
CA LYS A 61 12.64 -4.48 -5.40
C LYS A 61 14.13 -4.82 -5.48
N LYS A 62 14.85 -4.21 -6.42
CA LYS A 62 16.30 -4.37 -6.57
C LYS A 62 17.05 -3.87 -5.34
N ALA A 63 16.69 -2.70 -4.83
CA ALA A 63 17.29 -2.13 -3.63
C ALA A 63 17.14 -3.03 -2.40
N LYS A 64 15.96 -3.61 -2.19
CA LYS A 64 15.74 -4.60 -1.12
C LYS A 64 16.53 -5.89 -1.31
N ALA A 65 16.78 -6.29 -2.56
CA ALA A 65 17.59 -7.47 -2.86
C ALA A 65 19.08 -7.23 -2.61
N GLU A 66 19.59 -6.03 -2.94
CA GLU A 66 20.98 -5.64 -2.72
C GLU A 66 21.29 -5.30 -1.25
N ALA A 67 20.28 -4.94 -0.46
CA ALA A 67 20.39 -4.61 0.96
C ALA A 67 19.70 -5.67 1.84
N PRO A 68 20.31 -6.86 2.04
CA PRO A 68 19.69 -7.96 2.79
C PRO A 68 19.41 -7.63 4.25
N TYR A 69 20.13 -6.65 4.81
CA TYR A 69 19.97 -6.20 6.20
C TYR A 69 18.96 -5.06 6.35
N GLY A 70 18.35 -4.59 5.26
CA GLY A 70 17.28 -3.61 5.26
C GLY A 70 17.51 -2.46 4.28
N PHE A 71 16.43 -2.03 3.63
CA PHE A 71 16.39 -0.85 2.78
C PHE A 71 15.13 -0.04 3.11
N LYS A 72 15.30 1.23 3.47
CA LYS A 72 14.19 2.17 3.63
C LYS A 72 14.48 3.43 2.83
N SER A 73 13.45 3.94 2.18
CA SER A 73 13.48 5.19 1.40
C SER A 73 12.12 5.85 1.54
N ARG A 74 12.06 7.17 1.73
CA ARG A 74 10.79 7.90 1.67
C ARG A 74 10.47 8.28 0.23
N THR A 75 9.19 8.28 -0.11
CA THR A 75 8.74 8.71 -1.45
C THR A 75 9.07 10.18 -1.71
N LEU A 76 9.08 11.04 -0.69
CA LEU A 76 9.45 12.46 -0.82
C LEU A 76 10.94 12.66 -1.13
N ASP A 77 11.78 11.70 -0.72
CA ASP A 77 13.23 11.71 -0.96
C ASP A 77 13.57 10.89 -2.23
N THR A 78 12.56 10.59 -3.07
CA THR A 78 12.72 9.87 -4.33
C THR A 78 12.45 10.81 -5.50
N ASP A 79 13.44 11.01 -6.36
CA ASP A 79 13.29 11.70 -7.64
C ASP A 79 13.11 10.68 -8.77
N ILE A 80 12.32 11.05 -9.79
CA ILE A 80 12.13 10.25 -10.99
C ILE A 80 12.34 11.14 -12.20
N ALA A 81 13.34 10.83 -13.00
CA ALA A 81 13.68 11.56 -14.21
C ALA A 81 13.61 10.66 -15.44
N HIS A 82 13.33 11.26 -16.60
CA HIS A 82 13.42 10.59 -17.89
C HIS A 82 14.60 11.14 -18.68
N ARG A 83 15.53 10.27 -19.07
CA ARG A 83 16.73 10.61 -19.84
C ARG A 83 17.04 9.48 -20.81
N ASP A 84 17.30 9.80 -22.07
CA ASP A 84 17.79 8.83 -23.08
C ASP A 84 16.93 7.55 -23.20
N GLY A 85 15.60 7.69 -23.08
CA GLY A 85 14.67 6.55 -23.14
C GLY A 85 14.67 5.65 -21.88
N LYS A 86 15.30 6.11 -20.80
CA LYS A 86 15.33 5.47 -19.49
C LYS A 86 14.55 6.28 -18.46
N VAL A 87 14.05 5.57 -17.46
CA VAL A 87 13.53 6.14 -16.22
C VAL A 87 14.61 5.97 -15.17
N ILE A 88 15.12 7.08 -14.66
CA ILE A 88 16.11 7.15 -13.59
C ILE A 88 15.34 7.39 -12.30
N VAL A 89 15.51 6.50 -11.34
CA VAL A 89 14.92 6.59 -10.00
C VAL A 89 16.04 6.81 -8.99
N THR A 90 16.03 7.96 -8.34
CA THR A 90 17.07 8.36 -7.38
C THR A 90 16.49 8.46 -5.99
N PHE A 91 17.00 7.66 -5.05
CA PHE A 91 16.66 7.70 -3.63
C PHE A 91 17.74 8.50 -2.90
N HIS A 92 17.49 9.76 -2.56
CA HIS A 92 18.49 10.66 -1.96
C HIS A 92 18.89 10.28 -0.54
N ASP A 93 17.94 9.92 0.30
CA ASP A 93 18.17 9.57 1.71
C ASP A 93 17.79 8.10 1.98
N ALA A 94 18.36 7.18 1.20
CA ALA A 94 18.12 5.76 1.42
C ALA A 94 18.90 5.24 2.64
N GLU A 95 18.18 4.69 3.60
CA GLU A 95 18.72 4.00 4.76
C GLU A 95 18.99 2.53 4.43
N VAL A 96 20.26 2.15 4.42
CA VAL A 96 20.73 0.79 4.13
C VAL A 96 21.26 0.16 5.42
N GLY A 97 20.68 -0.97 5.81
CA GLY A 97 21.12 -1.75 6.96
C GLY A 97 22.45 -2.47 6.70
N THR A 98 23.21 -2.69 7.75
CA THR A 98 24.47 -3.44 7.73
C THR A 98 24.36 -4.72 8.54
N ALA A 99 25.28 -5.66 8.31
CA ALA A 99 25.33 -6.94 9.03
C ALA A 99 25.45 -6.80 10.56
N LEU A 100 25.98 -5.66 11.03
CA LEU A 100 26.19 -5.36 12.44
C LEU A 100 24.97 -4.67 13.08
N GLY A 101 23.89 -4.48 12.33
CA GLY A 101 22.67 -3.81 12.81
C GLY A 101 22.71 -2.28 12.78
N ALA A 102 23.79 -1.67 12.27
CA ALA A 102 23.85 -0.24 11.99
C ALA A 102 23.17 0.10 10.66
N THR A 103 22.77 1.36 10.49
CA THR A 103 22.18 1.90 9.26
C THR A 103 23.12 2.95 8.66
N LYS A 104 23.25 2.96 7.33
CA LYS A 104 23.96 3.99 6.58
C LYS A 104 22.99 4.72 5.65
N THR A 105 23.01 6.05 5.66
CA THR A 105 22.28 6.87 4.68
C THR A 105 23.15 7.09 3.46
N GLN A 106 22.57 6.93 2.26
CA GLN A 106 23.25 7.14 0.99
C GLN A 106 22.26 7.45 -0.14
N THR A 107 22.74 8.15 -1.16
CA THR A 107 22.00 8.31 -2.41
C THR A 107 22.14 7.05 -3.25
N ILE A 108 21.04 6.49 -3.72
CA ILE A 108 21.02 5.32 -4.62
C ILE A 108 20.31 5.69 -5.91
N GLU A 109 20.95 5.42 -7.04
CA GLU A 109 20.38 5.60 -8.37
C GLU A 109 20.05 4.24 -9.00
N CYS A 110 18.98 4.22 -9.78
CA CYS A 110 18.49 3.06 -10.49
C CYS A 110 17.97 3.46 -11.87
N ASP A 111 18.57 2.88 -12.90
CA ASP A 111 18.21 3.13 -14.30
C ASP A 111 17.34 2.00 -14.81
N VAL A 112 16.17 2.33 -15.34
CA VAL A 112 15.24 1.38 -15.93
C VAL A 112 14.95 1.72 -17.38
N SER A 113 15.12 0.75 -18.28
CA SER A 113 14.84 0.84 -19.71
C SER A 113 13.74 -0.14 -20.12
N GLY A 114 13.37 -0.11 -21.41
CA GLY A 114 12.47 -1.08 -22.01
C GLY A 114 11.00 -0.68 -21.96
N THR A 115 10.12 -1.69 -21.88
CA THR A 115 8.66 -1.51 -21.93
C THR A 115 8.03 -1.91 -20.61
N ASN A 116 6.77 -1.55 -20.37
CA ASN A 116 6.05 -2.01 -19.17
C ASN A 116 5.91 -3.54 -19.10
N SER A 117 5.91 -4.22 -20.24
CA SER A 117 5.84 -5.68 -20.30
C SER A 117 7.19 -6.36 -20.05
N VAL A 118 8.29 -5.73 -20.48
CA VAL A 118 9.66 -6.24 -20.31
C VAL A 118 10.59 -5.10 -19.89
N PRO A 119 10.47 -4.62 -18.65
CA PRO A 119 11.34 -3.57 -18.13
C PRO A 119 12.68 -4.17 -17.69
N THR A 120 13.77 -3.44 -17.94
CA THR A 120 15.14 -3.90 -17.65
C THR A 120 15.85 -2.89 -16.76
N ILE A 121 16.50 -3.35 -15.68
CA ILE A 121 17.37 -2.51 -14.85
C ILE A 121 18.75 -2.48 -15.52
N GLU A 122 19.13 -1.32 -16.04
CA GLU A 122 20.42 -1.10 -16.72
C GLU A 122 21.54 -0.77 -15.74
N GLY A 123 21.19 -0.10 -14.64
CA GLY A 123 22.13 0.39 -13.64
C GLY A 123 21.46 0.42 -12.26
N PHE A 124 22.22 0.08 -11.24
CA PHE A 124 21.77 0.18 -9.84
C PHE A 124 22.98 0.32 -8.94
N GLY A 125 23.03 1.38 -8.13
CA GLY A 125 24.17 1.58 -7.22
C GLY A 125 24.04 2.83 -6.35
N ALA A 126 24.94 2.90 -5.36
CA ALA A 126 25.14 4.13 -4.60
C ALA A 126 25.86 5.15 -5.49
N ILE A 127 25.47 6.41 -5.40
CA ILE A 127 26.16 7.55 -6.04
C ILE A 127 26.64 8.53 -4.97
N GLU A 128 27.73 9.23 -5.27
CA GLU A 128 28.39 10.21 -4.38
C GLU A 128 27.88 11.64 -4.60
#